data_AF-A0A7C7KVJ8-F1
#
_entry.id   AF-A0A7C7KVJ8-F1
#
_cell.length_a   1.000
_cell.length_b   1.000
_cell.length_c   1.000
_cell.angle_alpha   90.00
_cell.angle_beta   90.00
_cell.angle_gamma   90.00
#
_symmetry.space_group_name_H-M   'P 1'
#
loop_
_entity.id
_entity.type
_entity.pdbx_description
1 polymer ?
#
loop_
_entity_poly.entity_id
_entity_poly.type
_entity_poly.pdbx_seq_one_letter_code
_entity_poly.pdbx_strand_id
1 'polypeptide(L)'
;MRQLITTIVLLVVAGGLGTWIYFFERGPAPEGKLLLRVDPEQIEKLELHNLKDKKTVVVQRFGKASWRIVSPINAPADKDTIQSIIDRVKQVKIDLTLEDATLHKKEFGFKNPEAAIVVHTKDGRRYKIVLAKKTPDTLYAYAYREDKRKPVVIDSMLLDDALKSLDDLRDKKVTRFNKDKVTKLVLKHPDETIVCVRSGEERWKLTAPIKMDADKTTVEDLLDKLSNLEAQKYINDNPKKKDLRKYALLHPSFTVEVWLEGRSKPVRLQVGTKSSEDTTRYYARSTAGRSVFLIDETSLKDIKKRTNDLRSKKLLVFDTGKIERIKLHYDNKRIEIHRKRAKDEEETQWFMTKPVRMRADKWRVDDLLWAIHDLEADEFIDAPKALSEYGLDKPQVKVELYEEKRKKPLILTVGKMATEDSVYAKAGDAKVVCRVRKGILDDLKKDVNDLRNLNIVRFKRDDAEEITIEWRTKGKKPRTKKVRIVRRGKDAWRVVEPKRKDAKKNTMENILWELEQVRADKWVTAKAPDEKYGFDKPQLKAIVKVKGKGTITLTIGKSDEKGENVYLRSSEVEGVYLKSDYILDNLKRNAAELIK
;
A
#
# COMPACT_ATOMS: atom_id res chain seq x y z
N MET A 1 -81.72 -7.15 7.78
CA MET A 1 -81.51 -7.27 9.24
C MET A 1 -80.41 -8.26 9.64
N ARG A 2 -80.35 -9.49 9.08
CA ARG A 2 -79.33 -10.49 9.45
C ARG A 2 -77.86 -10.03 9.28
N GLN A 3 -77.51 -9.33 8.21
CA GLN A 3 -76.12 -8.89 8.00
C GLN A 3 -75.65 -7.80 8.99
N LEU A 4 -76.57 -6.91 9.41
CA LEU A 4 -76.24 -5.85 10.37
C LEU A 4 -75.90 -6.43 11.76
N ILE A 5 -76.61 -7.49 12.15
CA ILE A 5 -76.39 -8.19 13.42
C ILE A 5 -75.03 -8.88 13.41
N THR A 6 -74.63 -9.52 12.30
CA THR A 6 -73.32 -10.18 12.19
C THR A 6 -72.17 -9.18 12.28
N THR A 7 -72.29 -8.00 11.66
CA THR A 7 -71.28 -6.94 11.76
C THR A 7 -71.15 -6.38 13.18
N ILE A 8 -72.27 -6.22 13.89
CA ILE A 8 -72.26 -5.77 15.29
C ILE A 8 -71.60 -6.81 16.20
N VAL A 9 -71.91 -8.09 16.02
CA VAL A 9 -71.27 -9.18 16.79
C VAL A 9 -69.77 -9.22 16.54
N LEU A 10 -69.32 -9.08 15.29
CA LEU A 10 -67.89 -9.02 14.96
C LEU A 10 -67.19 -7.79 15.56
N LEU A 11 -67.85 -6.63 15.61
CA LEU A 11 -67.31 -5.44 16.28
C LEU A 11 -67.21 -5.61 17.79
N VAL A 12 -68.16 -6.30 18.42
CA VAL A 12 -68.11 -6.61 19.85
C VAL A 12 -67.01 -7.62 20.16
N VAL A 13 -66.83 -8.65 19.33
CA VAL A 13 -65.73 -9.61 19.48
C VAL A 13 -64.38 -8.96 19.21
N ALA A 14 -64.25 -8.12 18.18
CA ALA A 14 -63.03 -7.36 17.92
C ALA A 14 -62.73 -6.34 19.03
N GLY A 15 -63.77 -5.70 19.59
CA GLY A 15 -63.65 -4.82 20.75
C GLY A 15 -63.25 -5.56 22.03
N GLY A 16 -63.79 -6.77 22.24
CA GLY A 16 -63.45 -7.67 23.34
C GLY A 16 -62.02 -8.24 23.22
N LEU A 17 -61.61 -8.65 22.03
CA LEU A 17 -60.23 -9.04 21.74
C LEU A 17 -59.28 -7.85 21.85
N GLY A 18 -59.69 -6.67 21.39
CA GLY A 18 -58.92 -5.43 21.51
C GLY A 18 -58.70 -5.02 22.98
N THR A 19 -59.74 -5.14 23.82
CA THR A 19 -59.62 -4.90 25.27
C THR A 19 -58.81 -5.99 25.96
N TRP A 20 -58.98 -7.27 25.57
CA TRP A 20 -58.19 -8.37 26.12
C TRP A 20 -56.71 -8.22 25.77
N ILE A 21 -56.36 -7.91 24.52
CA ILE A 21 -54.98 -7.64 24.09
C ILE A 21 -54.43 -6.42 24.85
N TYR A 22 -55.22 -5.33 24.98
CA TYR A 22 -54.78 -4.13 25.67
C TYR A 22 -54.50 -4.36 27.17
N PHE A 23 -55.35 -5.13 27.86
CA PHE A 23 -55.23 -5.35 29.30
C PHE A 23 -54.38 -6.57 29.69
N PHE A 24 -54.32 -7.61 28.86
CA PHE A 24 -53.66 -8.87 29.20
C PHE A 24 -52.39 -9.15 28.38
N GLU A 25 -52.28 -8.69 27.13
CA GLU A 25 -51.04 -8.85 26.34
C GLU A 25 -50.14 -7.62 26.34
N ARG A 26 -50.69 -6.40 26.34
CA ARG A 26 -49.89 -5.16 26.24
C ARG A 26 -49.26 -4.67 27.55
N GLY A 27 -49.68 -5.21 28.70
CA GLY A 27 -49.19 -4.79 30.01
C GLY A 27 -49.33 -3.28 30.28
N PRO A 28 -48.93 -2.79 31.47
CA PRO A 28 -48.86 -1.36 31.75
C PRO A 28 -47.86 -0.66 30.83
N ALA A 29 -48.11 0.63 30.54
CA ALA A 29 -47.16 1.44 29.77
C ALA A 29 -45.79 1.49 30.48
N PRO A 30 -44.67 1.36 29.74
CA PRO A 30 -43.35 1.31 30.34
C PRO A 30 -43.07 2.54 31.20
N GLU A 31 -42.65 2.33 32.46
CA GLU A 31 -42.38 3.44 33.39
C GLU A 31 -41.26 4.36 32.89
N GLY A 32 -40.30 3.80 32.16
CA GLY A 32 -39.19 4.54 31.54
C GLY A 32 -38.17 5.09 32.54
N LYS A 33 -38.34 4.83 33.85
CA LYS A 33 -37.39 5.23 34.90
C LYS A 33 -36.17 4.32 34.89
N LEU A 34 -34.99 4.89 35.10
CA LEU A 34 -33.76 4.10 35.24
C LEU A 34 -33.79 3.21 36.49
N LEU A 35 -33.40 1.94 36.33
CA LEU A 35 -33.24 1.00 37.44
C LEU A 35 -32.17 1.48 38.42
N LEU A 36 -31.05 1.97 37.87
CA LEU A 36 -29.92 2.49 38.61
C LEU A 36 -29.46 3.82 38.01
N ARG A 37 -29.36 4.86 38.85
CA ARG A 37 -28.77 6.14 38.48
C ARG A 37 -27.33 6.17 38.98
N VAL A 38 -26.39 5.87 38.10
CA VAL A 38 -24.96 5.91 38.36
C VAL A 38 -24.24 6.56 37.18
N ASP A 39 -23.26 7.41 37.47
CA ASP A 39 -22.38 7.97 36.45
C ASP A 39 -21.33 6.90 36.05
N PRO A 40 -21.22 6.53 34.76
CA PRO A 40 -20.21 5.58 34.26
C PRO A 40 -18.78 5.91 34.69
N GLU A 41 -18.44 7.20 34.81
CA GLU A 41 -17.09 7.60 35.21
C GLU A 41 -16.79 7.32 36.69
N GLN A 42 -17.84 7.17 37.50
CA GLN A 42 -17.73 6.79 38.90
C GLN A 42 -17.57 5.28 39.07
N ILE A 43 -17.92 4.45 38.08
CA ILE A 43 -17.78 2.99 38.18
C ILE A 43 -16.30 2.59 38.13
N GLU A 44 -15.82 2.01 39.22
CA GLU A 44 -14.44 1.53 39.37
C GLU A 44 -14.32 0.01 39.35
N LYS A 45 -15.39 -0.72 39.70
CA LYS A 45 -15.39 -2.18 39.75
C LYS A 45 -16.78 -2.74 39.44
N LEU A 46 -16.81 -3.81 38.66
CA LEU A 46 -17.99 -4.62 38.39
C LEU A 46 -17.74 -6.07 38.82
N GLU A 47 -18.73 -6.67 39.45
CA GLU A 47 -18.76 -8.12 39.70
C GLU A 47 -19.94 -8.71 38.93
N LEU A 48 -19.64 -9.63 38.02
CA LEU A 48 -20.61 -10.37 37.22
C LEU A 48 -20.71 -11.77 37.80
N HIS A 49 -21.82 -12.05 38.48
CA HIS A 49 -22.08 -13.33 39.12
C HIS A 49 -23.03 -14.14 38.24
N ASN A 50 -22.52 -15.20 37.61
CA ASN A 50 -23.36 -16.24 37.01
C ASN A 50 -23.70 -17.24 38.12
N LEU A 51 -24.92 -17.15 38.66
CA LEU A 51 -25.35 -17.91 39.81
C LEU A 51 -25.75 -19.35 39.43
N LYS A 52 -26.12 -19.59 38.17
CA LYS A 52 -26.35 -20.94 37.62
C LYS A 52 -25.08 -21.77 37.67
N ASP A 53 -23.97 -21.22 37.18
CA ASP A 53 -22.67 -21.91 37.11
C ASP A 53 -21.80 -21.70 38.35
N LYS A 54 -22.28 -20.92 39.33
CA LYS A 54 -21.53 -20.50 40.53
C LYS A 54 -20.18 -19.86 40.17
N LYS A 55 -20.14 -19.10 39.07
CA LYS A 55 -18.94 -18.38 38.58
C LYS A 55 -19.08 -16.90 38.85
N THR A 56 -17.96 -16.26 39.15
CA THR A 56 -17.90 -14.81 39.30
C THR A 56 -16.69 -14.29 38.56
N VAL A 57 -16.91 -13.27 37.74
CA VAL A 57 -15.85 -12.50 37.11
C VAL A 57 -15.87 -11.10 37.69
N VAL A 58 -14.72 -10.67 38.21
CA VAL A 58 -14.56 -9.33 38.77
C VAL A 58 -13.66 -8.53 37.86
N VAL A 59 -14.16 -7.40 37.37
CA VAL A 59 -13.37 -6.44 36.59
C VAL A 59 -13.20 -5.14 37.36
N GLN A 60 -12.00 -4.57 37.28
CA GLN A 60 -11.63 -3.35 37.95
C GLN A 60 -10.96 -2.38 36.97
N ARG A 61 -11.30 -1.09 37.11
CA ARG A 61 -10.73 -0.02 36.31
C ARG A 61 -9.29 0.24 36.76
N PHE A 62 -8.38 0.29 35.80
CA PHE A 62 -6.98 0.68 35.96
C PHE A 62 -6.72 1.96 35.15
N GLY A 63 -6.45 3.07 35.83
CA GLY A 63 -6.27 4.37 35.17
C GLY A 63 -7.54 4.90 34.50
N LYS A 64 -7.38 5.78 33.49
CA LYS A 64 -8.54 6.46 32.86
C LYS A 64 -9.40 5.54 31.98
N ALA A 65 -8.80 4.59 31.27
CA ALA A 65 -9.48 3.87 30.18
C ALA A 65 -9.17 2.37 30.07
N SER A 66 -8.47 1.76 31.03
CA SER A 66 -8.16 0.33 30.97
C SER A 66 -8.93 -0.45 32.05
N TRP A 67 -9.35 -1.66 31.71
CA TRP A 67 -10.03 -2.57 32.62
C TRP A 67 -9.24 -3.87 32.73
N ARG A 68 -9.22 -4.45 33.92
CA ARG A 68 -8.57 -5.74 34.18
C ARG A 68 -9.56 -6.66 34.87
N ILE A 69 -9.58 -7.92 34.46
CA ILE A 69 -10.13 -8.99 35.28
C ILE A 69 -9.17 -9.19 36.44
N VAL A 70 -9.68 -9.12 37.67
CA VAL A 70 -8.93 -9.31 38.92
C VAL A 70 -9.34 -10.59 39.66
N SER A 71 -10.44 -11.22 39.26
CA SER A 71 -10.86 -12.54 39.73
C SER A 71 -11.68 -13.26 38.64
N PRO A 72 -11.48 -14.58 38.43
CA PRO A 72 -10.59 -15.49 39.16
C PRO A 72 -9.12 -15.43 38.73
N ILE A 73 -8.80 -14.64 37.70
CA ILE A 73 -7.45 -14.46 37.17
C ILE A 73 -7.08 -12.99 37.13
N ASN A 74 -5.79 -12.70 36.91
CA ASN A 74 -5.31 -11.34 36.65
C ASN A 74 -4.98 -11.20 35.16
N ALA A 75 -5.88 -10.61 34.38
CA ALA A 75 -5.75 -10.45 32.93
C ALA A 75 -6.36 -9.13 32.44
N PRO A 76 -5.91 -8.58 31.29
CA PRO A 76 -6.61 -7.48 30.64
C PRO A 76 -8.05 -7.89 30.28
N ALA A 77 -9.01 -6.98 30.53
CA ALA A 77 -10.39 -7.15 30.11
C ALA A 77 -10.60 -6.53 28.73
N ASP A 78 -11.57 -7.06 27.98
CA ASP A 78 -11.98 -6.48 26.71
C ASP A 78 -12.67 -5.14 26.95
N LYS A 79 -12.03 -4.05 26.54
CA LYS A 79 -12.46 -2.69 26.87
C LYS A 79 -13.87 -2.41 26.35
N ASP A 80 -14.17 -2.82 25.13
CA ASP A 80 -15.41 -2.47 24.43
C ASP A 80 -16.60 -3.27 25.00
N THR A 81 -16.36 -4.54 25.35
CA THR A 81 -17.32 -5.38 26.07
C THR A 81 -17.63 -4.80 27.45
N ILE A 82 -16.61 -4.44 28.24
CA ILE A 82 -16.85 -3.85 29.58
C ILE A 82 -17.56 -2.50 29.48
N GLN A 83 -17.19 -1.67 28.51
CA GLN A 83 -17.86 -0.39 28.29
C GLN A 83 -19.34 -0.59 27.90
N SER A 84 -19.65 -1.55 27.04
CA SER A 84 -21.03 -1.89 26.65
C SER A 84 -21.88 -2.31 27.85
N ILE A 85 -21.32 -3.10 28.78
CA ILE A 85 -22.00 -3.51 30.01
C ILE A 85 -22.27 -2.29 30.91
N ILE A 86 -21.28 -1.42 31.09
CA ILE A 86 -21.41 -0.18 31.88
C ILE A 86 -22.52 0.70 31.32
N ASP A 87 -22.56 0.88 30.01
CA ASP A 87 -23.56 1.72 29.35
C ASP A 87 -24.97 1.13 29.49
N ARG A 88 -25.11 -0.20 29.42
CA ARG A 88 -26.39 -0.88 29.71
C ARG A 88 -26.82 -0.73 31.16
N VAL A 89 -25.93 -0.89 32.12
CA VAL A 89 -26.22 -0.66 33.56
C VAL A 89 -26.72 0.76 33.81
N LYS A 90 -26.14 1.76 33.11
CA LYS A 90 -26.54 3.17 33.23
C LYS A 90 -27.93 3.42 32.65
N GLN A 91 -28.26 2.78 31.54
CA GLN A 91 -29.43 3.10 30.72
C GLN A 91 -30.61 2.17 30.92
N VAL A 92 -30.44 1.06 31.65
CA VAL A 92 -31.51 0.08 31.87
C VAL A 92 -32.72 0.75 32.53
N LYS A 93 -33.86 0.70 31.84
CA LYS A 93 -35.13 1.23 32.30
C LYS A 93 -35.96 0.11 32.92
N ILE A 94 -36.72 0.48 33.94
CA ILE A 94 -37.82 -0.31 34.46
C ILE A 94 -38.92 -0.24 33.42
N ASP A 95 -39.24 -1.40 32.85
CA ASP A 95 -40.37 -1.57 31.95
C ASP A 95 -41.65 -1.65 32.78
N LEU A 96 -41.69 -2.61 33.70
CA LEU A 96 -42.83 -2.83 34.59
C LEU A 96 -42.40 -3.03 36.04
N THR A 97 -43.07 -2.38 36.98
CA THR A 97 -42.94 -2.65 38.42
C THR A 97 -43.97 -3.69 38.87
N LEU A 98 -43.54 -4.71 39.61
CA LEU A 98 -44.38 -5.81 40.08
C LEU A 98 -44.76 -5.64 41.56
N GLU A 99 -45.77 -6.37 42.01
CA GLU A 99 -46.16 -6.42 43.42
C GLU A 99 -45.07 -7.07 44.29
N ASP A 100 -44.92 -6.65 45.54
CA ASP A 100 -43.85 -7.13 46.42
C ASP A 100 -43.91 -8.65 46.67
N ALA A 101 -45.14 -9.20 46.75
CA ALA A 101 -45.38 -10.63 46.90
C ALA A 101 -44.75 -11.48 45.77
N THR A 102 -44.45 -10.87 44.62
CA THR A 102 -43.82 -11.53 43.47
C THR A 102 -42.43 -12.08 43.79
N LEU A 103 -41.69 -11.48 44.73
CA LEU A 103 -40.40 -12.01 45.18
C LEU A 103 -40.49 -13.46 45.70
N HIS A 104 -41.65 -13.87 46.19
CA HIS A 104 -41.86 -15.20 46.78
C HIS A 104 -42.45 -16.22 45.80
N LYS A 105 -42.92 -15.76 44.63
CA LYS A 105 -43.54 -16.60 43.59
C LYS A 105 -42.46 -17.35 42.79
N LYS A 106 -42.59 -18.67 42.69
CA LYS A 106 -41.59 -19.58 42.07
C LYS A 106 -41.42 -19.32 40.56
N GLU A 107 -42.49 -18.93 39.87
CA GLU A 107 -42.52 -18.74 38.42
C GLU A 107 -41.52 -17.67 37.93
N PHE A 108 -41.31 -16.60 38.70
CA PHE A 108 -40.40 -15.50 38.36
C PHE A 108 -38.91 -15.80 38.61
N GLY A 109 -38.61 -16.84 39.38
CA GLY A 109 -37.24 -17.28 39.63
C GLY A 109 -36.45 -16.50 40.69
N PHE A 110 -37.05 -15.58 41.44
CA PHE A 110 -36.33 -14.78 42.46
C PHE A 110 -35.73 -15.60 43.62
N LYS A 111 -36.28 -16.79 43.91
CA LYS A 111 -35.70 -17.71 44.90
C LYS A 111 -34.39 -18.37 44.42
N ASN A 112 -34.25 -18.56 43.11
CA ASN A 112 -33.08 -19.14 42.46
C ASN A 112 -32.69 -18.22 41.28
N PRO A 113 -32.18 -17.01 41.56
CA PRO A 113 -31.84 -16.04 40.53
C PRO A 113 -30.75 -16.60 39.60
N GLU A 114 -30.77 -16.16 38.35
CA GLU A 114 -29.84 -16.65 37.34
C GLU A 114 -28.48 -15.96 37.42
N ALA A 115 -28.48 -14.66 37.73
CA ALA A 115 -27.28 -13.86 37.81
C ALA A 115 -27.41 -12.67 38.77
N ALA A 116 -26.30 -11.99 39.03
CA ALA A 116 -26.29 -10.68 39.65
C ALA A 116 -25.15 -9.82 39.11
N ILE A 117 -25.37 -8.50 39.03
CA ILE A 117 -24.33 -7.51 38.76
C ILE A 117 -24.14 -6.65 40.00
N VAL A 118 -22.90 -6.56 40.49
CA VAL A 118 -22.53 -5.64 41.56
C VAL A 118 -21.68 -4.51 40.99
N VAL A 119 -22.15 -3.29 41.18
CA VAL A 119 -21.48 -2.05 40.75
C VAL A 119 -20.87 -1.39 41.97
N HIS A 120 -19.57 -1.14 41.93
CA HIS A 120 -18.87 -0.33 42.94
C HIS A 120 -18.40 0.98 42.32
N THR A 121 -18.65 2.07 43.03
CA THR A 121 -18.31 3.42 42.61
C THR A 121 -17.20 4.02 43.47
N LYS A 122 -16.49 5.00 42.90
CA LYS A 122 -15.38 5.71 43.57
C LYS A 122 -15.78 6.40 44.88
N ASP A 123 -17.05 6.78 45.03
CA ASP A 123 -17.61 7.37 46.25
C ASP A 123 -17.97 6.31 47.32
N GLY A 124 -17.58 5.05 47.11
CA GLY A 124 -17.75 3.96 48.05
C GLY A 124 -19.12 3.28 48.03
N ARG A 125 -20.00 3.65 47.09
CA ARG A 125 -21.33 3.04 47.00
C ARG A 125 -21.27 1.68 46.31
N ARG A 126 -22.12 0.77 46.78
CA ARG A 126 -22.28 -0.59 46.25
C ARG A 126 -23.73 -0.81 45.87
N TYR A 127 -23.98 -1.10 44.60
CA TYR A 127 -25.30 -1.44 44.09
C TYR A 127 -25.32 -2.87 43.57
N LYS A 128 -26.25 -3.70 44.05
CA LYS A 128 -26.42 -5.07 43.56
C LYS A 128 -27.76 -5.20 42.87
N ILE A 129 -27.72 -5.56 41.59
CA ILE A 129 -28.87 -5.88 40.75
C ILE A 129 -28.94 -7.41 40.69
N VAL A 130 -30.04 -7.97 41.19
CA VAL A 130 -30.32 -9.41 41.12
C VAL A 130 -31.19 -9.67 39.90
N LEU A 131 -30.77 -10.63 39.07
CA LEU A 131 -31.38 -10.95 37.78
C LEU A 131 -31.91 -12.39 37.86
N ALA A 132 -33.22 -12.53 37.68
CA ALA A 132 -33.92 -13.80 37.75
C ALA A 132 -34.21 -14.32 36.33
N LYS A 133 -35.36 -14.98 36.10
CA LYS A 133 -35.67 -15.59 34.81
C LYS A 133 -35.97 -14.54 33.74
N LYS A 134 -35.75 -14.92 32.48
CA LYS A 134 -36.36 -14.22 31.34
C LYS A 134 -37.88 -14.35 31.37
N THR A 135 -38.57 -13.35 30.85
CA THR A 135 -40.01 -13.42 30.55
C THR A 135 -40.27 -14.48 29.46
N PRO A 136 -41.51 -14.99 29.31
CA PRO A 136 -41.84 -16.00 28.31
C PRO A 136 -41.49 -15.61 26.86
N ASP A 137 -41.58 -14.32 26.54
CA ASP A 137 -41.20 -13.75 25.23
C ASP A 137 -39.68 -13.57 25.05
N THR A 138 -38.89 -13.83 26.10
CA THR A 138 -37.42 -13.72 26.18
C THR A 138 -36.83 -12.32 26.00
N LEU A 139 -37.65 -11.31 25.71
CA LEU A 139 -37.21 -9.93 25.48
C LEU A 139 -36.81 -9.25 26.79
N TYR A 140 -37.43 -9.63 27.89
CA TYR A 140 -37.20 -9.04 29.20
C TYR A 140 -36.71 -10.08 30.22
N ALA A 141 -36.27 -9.58 31.36
CA ALA A 141 -35.88 -10.36 32.53
C ALA A 141 -36.49 -9.76 33.79
N TYR A 142 -36.87 -10.63 34.72
CA TYR A 142 -37.26 -10.22 36.05
C TYR A 142 -36.02 -9.85 36.86
N ALA A 143 -36.05 -8.70 37.54
CA ALA A 143 -34.92 -8.21 38.32
C ALA A 143 -35.39 -7.49 39.58
N TYR A 144 -34.46 -7.25 40.51
CA TYR A 144 -34.65 -6.26 41.56
C TYR A 144 -33.30 -5.72 42.03
N ARG A 145 -33.32 -4.53 42.64
CA ARG A 145 -32.17 -4.00 43.36
C ARG A 145 -32.18 -4.43 44.82
N GLU A 146 -31.06 -4.92 45.32
CA GLU A 146 -30.91 -5.45 46.68
C GLU A 146 -31.38 -4.47 47.76
N ASP A 147 -31.13 -3.16 47.58
CA ASP A 147 -31.49 -2.09 48.52
C ASP A 147 -32.97 -1.68 48.48
N LYS A 148 -33.68 -2.00 47.39
CA LYS A 148 -35.10 -1.66 47.21
C LYS A 148 -36.02 -2.85 47.39
N ARG A 149 -35.54 -4.07 47.10
CA ARG A 149 -36.32 -5.32 47.09
C ARG A 149 -37.67 -5.20 46.38
N LYS A 150 -37.76 -4.36 45.37
CA LYS A 150 -38.94 -4.19 44.52
C LYS A 150 -38.74 -4.97 43.22
N PRO A 151 -39.52 -6.03 42.94
CA PRO A 151 -39.39 -6.76 41.68
C PRO A 151 -39.87 -5.91 40.51
N VAL A 152 -39.11 -5.97 39.42
CA VAL A 152 -39.33 -5.22 38.18
C VAL A 152 -39.04 -6.10 36.97
N VAL A 153 -39.50 -5.65 35.81
CA VAL A 153 -39.18 -6.19 34.49
C VAL A 153 -38.24 -5.21 33.79
N ILE A 154 -37.15 -5.71 33.22
CA ILE A 154 -36.14 -4.93 32.51
C ILE A 154 -35.72 -5.65 31.23
N ASP A 155 -35.06 -4.95 30.30
CA ASP A 155 -34.47 -5.56 29.11
C ASP A 155 -33.54 -6.75 29.45
N SER A 156 -33.70 -7.87 28.75
CA SER A 156 -32.99 -9.12 29.06
C SER A 156 -31.49 -9.06 28.75
N MET A 157 -31.01 -8.08 27.98
CA MET A 157 -29.59 -7.92 27.68
C MET A 157 -28.74 -7.73 28.93
N LEU A 158 -29.29 -7.14 30.01
CA LEU A 158 -28.54 -7.00 31.26
C LEU A 158 -28.31 -8.36 31.95
N LEU A 159 -29.26 -9.30 31.81
CA LEU A 159 -29.08 -10.68 32.24
C LEU A 159 -28.03 -11.39 31.37
N ASP A 160 -28.10 -11.22 30.05
CA ASP A 160 -27.13 -11.82 29.12
C ASP A 160 -25.70 -11.32 29.36
N ASP A 161 -25.53 -10.03 29.69
CA ASP A 161 -24.26 -9.45 30.11
C ASP A 161 -23.73 -10.06 31.42
N ALA A 162 -24.61 -10.27 32.40
CA ALA A 162 -24.24 -10.87 33.69
C ALA A 162 -23.83 -12.35 33.58
N LEU A 163 -24.32 -13.04 32.54
CA LEU A 163 -24.02 -14.44 32.26
C LEU A 163 -22.77 -14.65 31.40
N LYS A 164 -22.15 -13.57 30.87
CA LYS A 164 -20.92 -13.66 30.08
C LYS A 164 -19.83 -14.44 30.81
N SER A 165 -19.13 -15.29 30.06
CA SER A 165 -18.03 -16.09 30.58
C SER A 165 -16.79 -15.25 30.82
N LEU A 166 -15.82 -15.83 31.54
CA LEU A 166 -14.50 -15.22 31.72
C LEU A 166 -13.84 -14.87 30.37
N ASP A 167 -13.99 -15.73 29.37
CA ASP A 167 -13.34 -15.55 28.06
C ASP A 167 -14.08 -14.55 27.17
N ASP A 168 -15.39 -14.35 27.38
CA ASP A 168 -16.15 -13.28 26.71
C ASP A 168 -15.73 -11.89 27.19
N LEU A 169 -15.30 -11.79 28.45
CA LEU A 169 -14.90 -10.54 29.09
C LEU A 169 -13.40 -10.27 28.98
N ARG A 170 -12.62 -11.28 28.57
CA ARG A 170 -11.17 -11.21 28.50
C ARG A 170 -10.76 -10.68 27.15
N ASP A 171 -9.78 -9.79 27.17
CA ASP A 171 -9.11 -9.34 25.96
C ASP A 171 -8.47 -10.51 25.22
N LYS A 172 -8.77 -10.61 23.92
CA LYS A 172 -8.25 -11.68 23.07
C LYS A 172 -6.87 -11.35 22.50
N LYS A 173 -6.44 -10.08 22.47
CA LYS A 173 -5.12 -9.70 21.92
C LYS A 173 -3.99 -10.13 22.85
N VAL A 174 -3.10 -10.99 22.37
CA VAL A 174 -2.12 -11.68 23.23
C VAL A 174 -0.72 -11.06 23.28
N THR A 175 -0.35 -10.11 22.42
CA THR A 175 1.02 -9.55 22.38
C THR A 175 1.09 -8.06 22.71
N ARG A 176 0.04 -7.27 22.40
CA ARG A 176 -0.13 -5.82 22.63
C ARG A 176 1.16 -4.99 22.69
N PHE A 177 1.48 -4.32 21.59
CA PHE A 177 2.56 -3.34 21.52
C PHE A 177 2.26 -2.24 20.50
N ASN A 178 2.96 -1.11 20.60
CA ASN A 178 2.94 -0.07 19.58
C ASN A 178 4.04 -0.38 18.54
N LYS A 179 3.65 -0.61 17.29
CA LYS A 179 4.57 -0.93 16.18
C LYS A 179 5.56 0.18 15.87
N ASP A 180 5.19 1.44 16.09
CA ASP A 180 6.04 2.60 15.81
C ASP A 180 7.21 2.68 16.79
N LYS A 181 7.06 2.04 17.96
CA LYS A 181 8.10 1.95 18.98
C LYS A 181 9.01 0.73 18.82
N VAL A 182 8.83 -0.09 17.78
CA VAL A 182 9.65 -1.29 17.59
C VAL A 182 11.03 -0.93 17.05
N THR A 183 12.08 -1.35 17.76
CA THR A 183 13.48 -1.13 17.38
C THR A 183 14.14 -2.39 16.83
N LYS A 184 13.68 -3.57 17.26
CA LYS A 184 14.25 -4.86 16.85
C LYS A 184 13.21 -5.97 16.89
N LEU A 185 13.22 -6.81 15.87
CA LEU A 185 12.40 -8.02 15.73
C LEU A 185 13.33 -9.22 15.64
N VAL A 186 13.07 -10.25 16.45
CA VAL A 186 13.82 -11.51 16.43
C VAL A 186 12.87 -12.67 16.24
N LEU A 187 13.13 -13.49 15.23
CA LEU A 187 12.42 -14.75 14.97
C LEU A 187 13.39 -15.90 15.22
N LYS A 188 13.05 -16.77 16.16
CA LYS A 188 13.85 -17.95 16.51
C LYS A 188 13.12 -19.19 16.05
N HIS A 189 13.74 -19.90 15.12
CA HIS A 189 13.36 -21.23 14.69
C HIS A 189 14.37 -22.25 15.27
N PRO A 190 14.12 -23.55 15.17
CA PRO A 190 15.08 -24.57 15.64
C PRO A 190 16.41 -24.53 14.88
N ASP A 191 16.36 -24.16 13.60
CA ASP A 191 17.45 -24.21 12.63
C ASP A 191 18.07 -22.85 12.29
N GLU A 192 17.39 -21.73 12.59
CA GLU A 192 17.89 -20.39 12.31
C GLU A 192 17.40 -19.35 13.32
N THR A 193 18.14 -18.24 13.43
CA THR A 193 17.70 -17.04 14.15
C THR A 193 17.82 -15.84 13.23
N ILE A 194 16.68 -15.17 13.03
CA ILE A 194 16.53 -14.03 12.15
C ILE A 194 16.43 -12.78 12.99
N VAL A 195 17.22 -11.76 12.68
CA VAL A 195 17.24 -10.51 13.43
C VAL A 195 17.09 -9.32 12.49
N CYS A 196 15.95 -8.64 12.58
CA CYS A 196 15.70 -7.37 11.90
C CYS A 196 15.85 -6.21 12.90
N VAL A 197 16.61 -5.19 12.53
CA VAL A 197 16.83 -3.98 13.34
C VAL A 197 16.36 -2.77 12.55
N ARG A 198 15.61 -1.89 13.19
CA ARG A 198 15.17 -0.64 12.59
C ARG A 198 16.36 0.33 12.55
N SER A 199 16.62 0.93 11.39
CA SER A 199 17.76 1.79 11.11
C SER A 199 17.29 3.12 10.54
N GLY A 200 16.93 4.07 11.40
CA GLY A 200 16.23 5.30 11.02
C GLY A 200 14.72 5.08 10.88
N GLU A 201 13.98 6.08 10.40
CA GLU A 201 12.51 6.04 10.38
C GLU A 201 11.94 5.08 9.34
N GLU A 202 12.63 4.88 8.20
CA GLU A 202 12.04 4.18 7.06
C GLU A 202 12.77 2.90 6.62
N ARG A 203 13.76 2.42 7.38
CA ARG A 203 14.60 1.30 6.92
C ARG A 203 14.73 0.20 7.96
N TRP A 204 14.61 -1.04 7.47
CA TRP A 204 14.89 -2.24 8.24
C TRP A 204 16.15 -2.92 7.70
N LYS A 205 17.02 -3.34 8.60
CA LYS A 205 18.22 -4.12 8.28
C LYS A 205 18.08 -5.53 8.84
N LEU A 206 18.29 -6.51 7.97
CA LEU A 206 18.53 -7.88 8.40
C LEU A 206 19.99 -7.98 8.86
N THR A 207 20.21 -8.40 10.10
CA THR A 207 21.54 -8.45 10.74
C THR A 207 22.02 -9.86 11.04
N ALA A 208 21.09 -10.82 11.08
CA ALA A 208 21.35 -12.25 11.17
C ALA A 208 20.21 -13.01 10.44
N PRO A 209 20.49 -14.18 9.82
CA PRO A 209 21.81 -14.82 9.72
C PRO A 209 22.76 -14.11 8.74
N ILE A 210 22.23 -13.24 7.88
CA ILE A 210 22.97 -12.46 6.90
C ILE A 210 22.80 -10.96 7.14
N LYS A 211 23.77 -10.15 6.72
CA LYS A 211 23.75 -8.69 6.86
C LYS A 211 23.33 -8.04 5.54
N MET A 212 22.10 -7.54 5.45
CA MET A 212 21.58 -6.84 4.27
C MET A 212 20.35 -5.98 4.62
N ASP A 213 19.76 -5.33 3.62
CA ASP A 213 18.46 -4.69 3.77
C ASP A 213 17.35 -5.74 3.94
N ALA A 214 16.45 -5.49 4.89
CA ALA A 214 15.23 -6.26 5.03
C ALA A 214 14.13 -5.58 4.20
N ASP A 215 13.17 -6.38 3.72
CA ASP A 215 11.99 -5.87 3.05
C ASP A 215 11.11 -5.12 4.05
N LYS A 216 10.97 -3.80 3.87
CA LYS A 216 10.25 -2.92 4.80
C LYS A 216 8.80 -3.35 4.94
N THR A 217 8.11 -3.51 3.80
CA THR A 217 6.68 -3.86 3.74
C THR A 217 6.43 -5.17 4.47
N THR A 218 7.22 -6.21 4.19
CA THR A 218 7.04 -7.53 4.80
C THR A 218 7.31 -7.51 6.31
N VAL A 219 8.30 -6.73 6.78
CA VAL A 219 8.54 -6.57 8.22
C VAL A 219 7.40 -5.81 8.90
N GLU A 220 6.87 -4.75 8.27
CA GLU A 220 5.76 -3.97 8.81
C GLU A 220 4.46 -4.76 8.87
N ASP A 221 4.13 -5.51 7.81
CA ASP A 221 3.00 -6.44 7.78
C ASP A 221 3.11 -7.48 8.88
N LEU A 222 4.30 -8.04 9.09
CA LEU A 222 4.56 -9.00 10.18
C LEU A 222 4.32 -8.37 11.56
N LEU A 223 4.76 -7.13 11.79
CA LEU A 223 4.50 -6.41 13.04
C LEU A 223 3.01 -6.12 13.23
N ASP A 224 2.28 -5.80 12.16
CA ASP A 224 0.83 -5.59 12.20
C ASP A 224 0.08 -6.87 12.58
N LYS A 225 0.41 -7.99 11.94
CA LYS A 225 -0.16 -9.31 12.29
C LYS A 225 0.17 -9.72 13.72
N LEU A 226 1.40 -9.48 14.16
CA LEU A 226 1.80 -9.75 15.55
C LEU A 226 1.05 -8.88 16.55
N SER A 227 0.86 -7.57 16.28
CA SER A 227 0.20 -6.63 17.20
C SER A 227 -1.30 -6.89 17.37
N ASN A 228 -1.92 -7.49 16.36
CA ASN A 228 -3.34 -7.87 16.33
C ASN A 228 -3.57 -9.37 16.53
N LEU A 229 -2.56 -10.13 16.94
CA LEU A 229 -2.71 -11.56 17.17
C LEU A 229 -3.69 -11.83 18.31
N GLU A 230 -4.70 -12.65 18.03
CA GLU A 230 -5.73 -13.02 18.99
C GLU A 230 -5.65 -14.50 19.42
N ALA A 231 -5.99 -14.76 20.68
CA ALA A 231 -6.23 -16.10 21.18
C ALA A 231 -7.60 -16.61 20.70
N GLN A 232 -7.62 -17.83 20.17
CA GLN A 232 -8.84 -18.52 19.77
C GLN A 232 -9.53 -19.21 20.94
N LYS A 233 -8.72 -19.75 21.86
CA LYS A 233 -9.19 -20.45 23.05
C LYS A 233 -8.12 -20.38 24.13
N TYR A 234 -8.52 -20.08 25.36
CA TYR A 234 -7.65 -20.20 26.51
C TYR A 234 -7.70 -21.63 27.07
N ILE A 235 -6.55 -22.21 27.35
CA ILE A 235 -6.40 -23.63 27.72
C ILE A 235 -6.05 -23.78 29.20
N ASN A 236 -5.12 -22.97 29.69
CA ASN A 236 -4.68 -23.04 31.07
C ASN A 236 -4.15 -21.69 31.52
N ASP A 237 -4.84 -21.07 32.48
CA ASP A 237 -4.50 -19.72 32.96
C ASP A 237 -3.32 -19.67 33.94
N ASN A 238 -3.00 -20.80 34.57
CA ASN A 238 -1.87 -20.91 35.48
C ASN A 238 -1.08 -22.20 35.22
N PRO A 239 -0.41 -22.29 34.05
CA PRO A 239 0.29 -23.49 33.65
C PRO A 239 1.46 -23.79 34.60
N LYS A 240 1.53 -25.04 35.07
CA LYS A 240 2.69 -25.56 35.80
C LYS A 240 3.75 -26.03 34.81
N LYS A 241 4.97 -26.29 35.29
CA LYS A 241 6.10 -26.75 34.45
C LYS A 241 5.75 -28.01 33.64
N LYS A 242 4.96 -28.94 34.20
CA LYS A 242 4.49 -30.14 33.49
C LYS A 242 3.58 -29.81 32.30
N ASP A 243 2.73 -28.80 32.43
CA ASP A 243 1.80 -28.37 31.40
C ASP A 243 2.59 -27.68 30.27
N LEU A 244 3.54 -26.81 30.62
CA LEU A 244 4.45 -26.19 29.65
C LEU A 244 5.28 -27.23 28.90
N ARG A 245 5.68 -28.34 29.53
CA ARG A 245 6.33 -29.46 28.85
C ARG A 245 5.36 -30.18 27.89
N LYS A 246 4.14 -30.48 28.33
CA LYS A 246 3.08 -31.09 27.52
C LYS A 246 2.81 -30.29 26.23
N TYR A 247 2.78 -28.97 26.33
CA TYR A 247 2.51 -28.08 25.19
C TYR A 247 3.76 -27.72 24.38
N ALA A 248 4.93 -28.28 24.71
CA ALA A 248 6.23 -27.92 24.12
C ALA A 248 6.59 -26.43 24.24
N LEU A 249 6.17 -25.75 25.32
CA LEU A 249 6.46 -24.34 25.59
C LEU A 249 7.71 -24.12 26.46
N LEU A 250 8.32 -25.19 26.99
CA LEU A 250 9.68 -25.13 27.58
C LEU A 250 10.76 -25.06 26.49
N HIS A 251 10.51 -25.72 25.36
CA HIS A 251 11.36 -25.73 24.16
C HIS A 251 10.48 -25.43 22.94
N PRO A 252 10.06 -24.16 22.77
CA PRO A 252 9.12 -23.78 21.73
C PRO A 252 9.67 -24.05 20.32
N SER A 253 8.81 -24.49 19.42
CA SER A 253 9.14 -24.73 18.01
C SER A 253 9.35 -23.43 17.23
N PHE A 254 8.88 -22.31 17.78
CA PHE A 254 9.06 -20.98 17.24
C PHE A 254 8.90 -19.92 18.34
N THR A 255 9.77 -18.91 18.34
CA THR A 255 9.67 -17.76 19.26
C THR A 255 9.84 -16.46 18.51
N VAL A 256 8.98 -15.49 18.80
CA VAL A 256 9.12 -14.11 18.33
C VAL A 256 9.42 -13.20 19.50
N GLU A 257 10.40 -12.32 19.35
CA GLU A 257 10.71 -11.26 20.31
C GLU A 257 10.65 -9.89 19.62
N VAL A 258 9.77 -9.02 20.11
CA VAL A 258 9.59 -7.64 19.66
C VAL A 258 10.16 -6.71 20.72
N TRP A 259 11.26 -6.05 20.40
CA TRP A 259 11.94 -5.09 21.27
C TRP A 259 11.42 -3.69 20.99
N LEU A 260 11.05 -2.98 22.05
CA LEU A 260 10.46 -1.65 21.99
C LEU A 260 11.42 -0.61 22.57
N GLU A 261 11.41 0.58 22.00
CA GLU A 261 12.11 1.75 22.51
C GLU A 261 11.77 1.98 23.99
N GLY A 262 12.79 2.23 24.81
CA GLY A 262 12.63 2.49 26.25
C GLY A 262 12.26 1.26 27.10
N ARG A 263 12.16 0.05 26.54
CA ARG A 263 11.90 -1.19 27.32
C ARG A 263 13.13 -2.09 27.39
N SER A 264 13.42 -2.59 28.59
CA SER A 264 14.53 -3.53 28.83
C SER A 264 14.22 -4.98 28.48
N LYS A 265 12.94 -5.34 28.33
CA LYS A 265 12.46 -6.69 27.99
C LYS A 265 11.59 -6.66 26.74
N PRO A 266 11.70 -7.63 25.83
CA PRO A 266 10.86 -7.71 24.66
C PRO A 266 9.45 -8.20 25.00
N VAL A 267 8.49 -7.84 24.15
CA VAL A 267 7.26 -8.62 24.03
C VAL A 267 7.63 -9.93 23.35
N ARG A 268 7.36 -11.06 24.01
CA ARG A 268 7.71 -12.39 23.52
C ARG A 268 6.46 -13.21 23.28
N LEU A 269 6.38 -13.86 22.13
CA LEU A 269 5.43 -14.93 21.80
C LEU A 269 6.21 -16.24 21.64
N GLN A 270 5.78 -17.28 22.33
CA GLN A 270 6.32 -18.63 22.23
C GLN A 270 5.24 -19.54 21.67
N VAL A 271 5.57 -20.32 20.65
CA VAL A 271 4.66 -21.27 20.00
C VAL A 271 5.21 -22.67 20.21
N GLY A 272 4.36 -23.53 20.75
CA GLY A 272 4.66 -24.90 21.11
C GLY A 272 4.24 -25.88 20.01
N THR A 273 3.66 -27.00 20.43
CA THR A 273 3.16 -28.04 19.53
C THR A 273 1.74 -27.74 19.02
N LYS A 274 1.36 -28.45 17.97
CA LYS A 274 0.00 -28.47 17.42
C LYS A 274 -0.97 -29.08 18.43
N SER A 275 -2.20 -28.58 18.51
CA SER A 275 -3.20 -29.13 19.42
C SER A 275 -3.64 -30.52 18.97
N SER A 276 -3.69 -31.47 19.89
CA SER A 276 -4.20 -32.82 19.65
C SER A 276 -5.73 -32.86 19.56
N GLU A 277 -6.41 -31.88 20.16
CA GLU A 277 -7.88 -31.76 20.12
C GLU A 277 -8.35 -30.96 18.90
N ASP A 278 -7.49 -30.07 18.38
CA ASP A 278 -7.80 -29.21 17.25
C ASP A 278 -6.56 -29.08 16.36
N THR A 279 -6.50 -29.90 15.33
CA THR A 279 -5.39 -29.95 14.39
C THR A 279 -5.38 -28.76 13.42
N THR A 280 -6.10 -27.68 13.69
CA THR A 280 -5.95 -26.40 12.97
C THR A 280 -5.25 -25.34 13.82
N ARG A 281 -4.88 -25.67 15.07
CA ARG A 281 -4.37 -24.70 16.05
C ARG A 281 -3.11 -25.16 16.77
N TYR A 282 -2.38 -24.20 17.33
CA TYR A 282 -1.13 -24.40 18.06
C TYR A 282 -1.20 -23.80 19.46
N TYR A 283 -0.61 -24.50 20.43
CA TYR A 283 -0.43 -23.94 21.76
C TYR A 283 0.58 -22.79 21.73
N ALA A 284 0.24 -21.68 22.36
CA ALA A 284 1.10 -20.51 22.45
C ALA A 284 1.00 -19.85 23.84
N ARG A 285 2.01 -19.05 24.15
CA ARG A 285 2.05 -18.19 25.34
C ARG A 285 2.82 -16.92 25.02
N SER A 286 2.42 -15.81 25.64
CA SER A 286 3.11 -14.52 25.49
C SER A 286 3.56 -13.92 26.82
N THR A 287 4.27 -12.78 26.75
CA THR A 287 4.61 -11.95 27.91
C THR A 287 3.46 -11.08 28.41
N ALA A 288 2.32 -11.00 27.69
CA ALA A 288 1.16 -10.21 28.13
C ALA A 288 0.41 -10.86 29.31
N GLY A 289 0.57 -12.18 29.50
CA GLY A 289 -0.07 -12.93 30.56
C GLY A 289 0.64 -14.26 30.87
N ARG A 290 0.07 -15.05 31.78
CA ARG A 290 0.61 -16.38 32.14
C ARG A 290 -0.08 -17.52 31.40
N SER A 291 -1.23 -17.26 30.82
CA SER A 291 -2.09 -18.27 30.19
C SER A 291 -1.45 -18.92 28.98
N VAL A 292 -1.73 -20.21 28.80
CA VAL A 292 -1.58 -20.93 27.54
C VAL A 292 -2.87 -20.80 26.75
N PHE A 293 -2.76 -20.45 25.48
CA PHE A 293 -3.88 -20.29 24.56
C PHE A 293 -3.59 -20.96 23.22
N LEU A 294 -4.62 -21.08 22.38
CA LEU A 294 -4.51 -21.55 21.02
C LEU A 294 -4.48 -20.37 20.03
N ILE A 295 -3.63 -20.48 19.02
CA ILE A 295 -3.64 -19.62 17.82
C ILE A 295 -3.87 -20.48 16.58
N ASP A 296 -4.53 -19.92 15.56
CA ASP A 296 -4.76 -20.65 14.31
C ASP A 296 -3.48 -20.86 13.52
N GLU A 297 -3.46 -21.95 12.75
CA GLU A 297 -2.35 -22.29 11.85
C GLU A 297 -2.13 -21.21 10.78
N THR A 298 -3.20 -20.54 10.31
CA THR A 298 -3.11 -19.43 9.35
C THR A 298 -2.35 -18.25 9.94
N SER A 299 -2.74 -17.81 11.14
CA SER A 299 -2.04 -16.76 11.89
C SER A 299 -0.59 -17.13 12.16
N LEU A 300 -0.30 -18.41 12.47
CA LEU A 300 1.07 -18.89 12.63
C LEU A 300 1.86 -18.83 11.33
N LYS A 301 1.32 -19.31 10.21
CA LYS A 301 1.98 -19.24 8.87
C LYS A 301 2.35 -17.81 8.51
N ASP A 302 1.45 -16.89 8.83
CA ASP A 302 1.62 -15.47 8.58
C ASP A 302 2.75 -14.83 9.37
N ILE A 303 2.95 -15.23 10.63
CA ILE A 303 4.01 -14.67 11.48
C ILE A 303 5.32 -15.46 11.43
N LYS A 304 5.29 -16.74 11.03
CA LYS A 304 6.44 -17.66 11.00
C LYS A 304 7.29 -17.47 9.75
N LYS A 305 7.70 -16.22 9.50
CA LYS A 305 8.57 -15.83 8.38
C LYS A 305 9.99 -16.40 8.52
N ARG A 306 10.59 -16.72 7.38
CA ARG A 306 11.96 -17.22 7.19
C ARG A 306 12.86 -16.10 6.67
N THR A 307 14.18 -16.33 6.68
CA THR A 307 15.16 -15.33 6.23
C THR A 307 14.89 -14.84 4.81
N ASN A 308 14.47 -15.73 3.91
CA ASN A 308 14.17 -15.38 2.51
C ASN A 308 12.89 -14.55 2.35
N ASP A 309 11.94 -14.66 3.27
CA ASP A 309 10.73 -13.85 3.24
C ASP A 309 11.01 -12.40 3.66
N LEU A 310 11.99 -12.20 4.54
CA LEU A 310 12.26 -10.89 5.18
C LEU A 310 13.40 -10.12 4.54
N ARG A 311 14.26 -10.76 3.75
CA ARG A 311 15.33 -10.06 3.03
C ARG A 311 14.77 -9.26 1.86
N SER A 312 15.36 -8.10 1.57
CA SER A 312 15.00 -7.34 0.38
C SER A 312 15.34 -8.14 -0.89
N LYS A 313 14.41 -8.17 -1.84
CA LYS A 313 14.61 -8.80 -3.16
C LYS A 313 15.32 -7.89 -4.17
N LYS A 314 15.33 -6.58 -3.93
CA LYS A 314 15.98 -5.62 -4.82
C LYS A 314 17.50 -5.76 -4.77
N LEU A 315 18.13 -5.82 -5.94
CA LEU A 315 19.60 -5.91 -6.02
C LEU A 315 20.27 -4.58 -5.65
N LEU A 316 19.68 -3.46 -6.05
CA LEU A 316 20.15 -2.11 -5.72
C LEU A 316 18.98 -1.27 -5.20
N VAL A 317 19.25 -0.47 -4.17
CA VAL A 317 18.31 0.51 -3.61
C VAL A 317 18.89 1.90 -3.81
N PHE A 318 18.18 2.74 -4.57
CA PHE A 318 18.58 4.09 -4.95
C PHE A 318 17.38 4.89 -5.44
N ASP A 319 17.53 6.22 -5.48
CA ASP A 319 16.53 7.12 -6.04
C ASP A 319 16.90 7.47 -7.49
N THR A 320 16.04 7.10 -8.45
CA THR A 320 16.27 7.37 -9.89
C THR A 320 16.42 8.88 -10.15
N GLY A 321 15.70 9.71 -9.39
CA GLY A 321 15.77 11.17 -9.41
C GLY A 321 17.05 11.75 -8.81
N LYS A 322 17.89 10.96 -8.15
CA LYS A 322 19.19 11.40 -7.62
C LYS A 322 20.39 10.88 -8.40
N ILE A 323 20.19 10.08 -9.46
CA ILE A 323 21.29 9.61 -10.30
C ILE A 323 21.82 10.75 -11.18
N GLU A 324 23.12 11.02 -11.09
CA GLU A 324 23.80 12.05 -11.85
C GLU A 324 24.65 11.49 -12.99
N ARG A 325 25.10 10.23 -12.88
CA ARG A 325 25.90 9.60 -13.92
C ARG A 325 25.66 8.10 -13.99
N ILE A 326 25.60 7.59 -15.21
CA ILE A 326 25.47 6.18 -15.54
C ILE A 326 26.66 5.78 -16.40
N LYS A 327 27.31 4.66 -16.08
CA LYS A 327 28.30 4.03 -16.95
C LYS A 327 27.85 2.62 -17.30
N LEU A 328 27.80 2.32 -18.59
CA LEU A 328 27.52 0.99 -19.13
C LEU A 328 28.78 0.42 -19.77
N HIS A 329 29.11 -0.82 -19.41
CA HIS A 329 30.24 -1.57 -19.91
C HIS A 329 29.78 -2.96 -20.33
N TYR A 330 29.79 -3.26 -21.62
CA TYR A 330 29.40 -4.56 -22.18
C TYR A 330 29.97 -4.70 -23.60
N ASP A 331 30.27 -5.92 -24.06
CA ASP A 331 30.75 -6.21 -25.43
C ASP A 331 31.83 -5.23 -25.94
N ASN A 332 32.81 -4.88 -25.08
CA ASN A 332 33.85 -3.86 -25.30
C ASN A 332 33.35 -2.41 -25.55
N LYS A 333 32.05 -2.16 -25.49
CA LYS A 333 31.43 -0.83 -25.53
C LYS A 333 31.52 -0.16 -24.16
N ARG A 334 31.67 1.17 -24.19
CA ARG A 334 31.68 2.03 -23.01
C ARG A 334 30.78 3.24 -23.28
N ILE A 335 29.64 3.29 -22.60
CA ILE A 335 28.70 4.42 -22.69
C ILE A 335 28.68 5.14 -21.34
N GLU A 336 28.90 6.45 -21.37
CA GLU A 336 28.84 7.29 -20.16
C GLU A 336 27.80 8.39 -20.36
N ILE A 337 26.78 8.42 -19.50
CA ILE A 337 25.69 9.39 -19.54
C ILE A 337 25.72 10.22 -18.26
N HIS A 338 25.61 11.54 -18.40
CA HIS A 338 25.61 12.49 -17.30
C HIS A 338 24.33 13.31 -17.32
N ARG A 339 23.72 13.49 -16.15
CA ARG A 339 22.68 14.48 -15.94
C ARG A 339 23.34 15.83 -15.69
N LYS A 340 23.05 16.82 -16.53
CA LYS A 340 23.60 18.17 -16.42
C LYS A 340 22.52 19.20 -16.73
N ARG A 341 22.58 20.35 -16.06
CA ARG A 341 21.80 21.52 -16.47
C ARG A 341 22.44 22.12 -17.72
N ALA A 342 21.66 22.27 -18.80
CA ALA A 342 22.13 22.94 -20.00
C ALA A 342 22.08 24.46 -19.81
N LYS A 343 22.97 25.20 -20.49
CA LYS A 343 22.87 26.65 -20.62
C LYS A 343 21.52 26.94 -21.31
N ASP A 344 20.70 27.80 -20.72
CA ASP A 344 19.37 28.19 -21.22
C ASP A 344 18.23 27.17 -21.03
N GLU A 345 18.41 26.15 -20.19
CA GLU A 345 17.33 25.25 -19.76
C GLU A 345 17.09 25.30 -18.24
N GLU A 346 15.81 25.32 -17.86
CA GLU A 346 15.38 25.28 -16.46
C GLU A 346 15.57 23.89 -15.85
N GLU A 347 15.34 22.84 -16.64
CA GLU A 347 15.44 21.44 -16.23
C GLU A 347 16.81 20.82 -16.56
N THR A 348 17.18 19.81 -15.78
CA THR A 348 18.37 19.00 -16.07
C THR A 348 18.12 18.02 -17.21
N GLN A 349 19.07 17.92 -18.13
CA GLN A 349 19.01 17.01 -19.27
C GLN A 349 20.05 15.90 -19.15
N TRP A 350 19.79 14.78 -19.82
CA TRP A 350 20.76 13.70 -19.96
C TRP A 350 21.67 13.94 -21.18
N PHE A 351 22.97 13.80 -20.96
CA PHE A 351 24.01 13.94 -21.99
C PHE A 351 24.89 12.70 -22.03
N MET A 352 24.96 12.05 -23.19
CA MET A 352 26.00 11.09 -23.47
C MET A 352 27.33 11.83 -23.67
N THR A 353 28.36 11.36 -22.98
CA THR A 353 29.71 11.93 -23.02
C THR A 353 30.72 10.99 -23.68
N LYS A 354 30.42 9.69 -23.72
CA LYS A 354 31.15 8.65 -24.44
C LYS A 354 30.18 7.62 -25.03
N PRO A 355 30.51 7.01 -26.19
CA PRO A 355 31.69 7.30 -27.02
C PRO A 355 31.56 8.61 -27.82
N VAL A 356 30.33 9.12 -27.96
CA VAL A 356 30.04 10.38 -28.65
C VAL A 356 29.43 11.39 -27.68
N ARG A 357 29.67 12.68 -27.92
CA ARG A 357 29.10 13.77 -27.12
C ARG A 357 27.78 14.21 -27.74
N MET A 358 26.66 13.92 -27.08
CA MET A 358 25.32 14.33 -27.54
C MET A 358 24.30 14.32 -26.42
N ARG A 359 23.13 14.94 -26.63
CA ARG A 359 21.97 14.74 -25.73
C ARG A 359 21.49 13.29 -25.83
N ALA A 360 21.22 12.68 -24.68
CA ALA A 360 20.56 11.38 -24.60
C ALA A 360 19.03 11.58 -24.54
N ASP A 361 18.28 10.57 -24.98
CA ASP A 361 16.83 10.55 -24.85
C ASP A 361 16.46 10.31 -23.38
N LYS A 362 15.73 11.26 -22.78
CA LYS A 362 15.37 11.22 -21.36
C LYS A 362 14.56 9.98 -21.01
N TRP A 363 13.56 9.65 -21.83
CA TRP A 363 12.68 8.51 -21.57
C TRP A 363 13.47 7.21 -21.59
N ARG A 364 14.37 7.04 -22.57
CA ARG A 364 15.21 5.84 -22.67
C ARG A 364 16.19 5.68 -21.51
N VAL A 365 16.72 6.78 -21.00
CA VAL A 365 17.59 6.75 -19.81
C VAL A 365 16.79 6.45 -18.55
N ASP A 366 15.60 7.02 -18.41
CA ASP A 366 14.71 6.78 -17.28
C ASP A 366 14.24 5.31 -17.27
N ASP A 367 13.85 4.75 -18.42
CA ASP A 367 13.48 3.33 -18.57
C ASP A 367 14.62 2.39 -18.12
N LEU A 368 15.86 2.71 -18.50
CA LEU A 368 17.06 1.98 -18.06
C LEU A 368 17.23 2.02 -16.54
N LEU A 369 17.03 3.19 -15.92
CA LEU A 369 17.13 3.35 -14.46
C LEU A 369 16.04 2.57 -13.74
N TRP A 370 14.80 2.61 -14.23
CA TRP A 370 13.68 1.85 -13.68
C TRP A 370 13.89 0.33 -13.80
N ALA A 371 14.39 -0.14 -14.95
CA ALA A 371 14.70 -1.56 -15.14
C ALA A 371 15.72 -2.09 -14.10
N ILE A 372 16.68 -1.24 -13.67
CA ILE A 372 17.64 -1.59 -12.60
C ILE A 372 17.01 -1.44 -11.21
N HIS A 373 16.23 -0.39 -10.98
CA HIS A 373 15.56 -0.12 -9.69
C HIS A 373 14.55 -1.20 -9.31
N ASP A 374 13.86 -1.77 -10.30
CA ASP A 374 12.84 -2.80 -10.13
C ASP A 374 13.41 -4.22 -10.35
N LEU A 375 14.73 -4.35 -10.51
CA LEU A 375 15.37 -5.64 -10.63
C LEU A 375 15.37 -6.38 -9.29
N GLU A 376 14.59 -7.46 -9.25
CA GLU A 376 14.50 -8.36 -8.11
C GLU A 376 15.24 -9.68 -8.35
N ALA A 377 15.72 -10.27 -7.25
CA ALA A 377 16.27 -11.61 -7.23
C ALA A 377 15.16 -12.66 -7.23
N ASP A 378 15.19 -13.55 -8.22
CA ASP A 378 14.36 -14.76 -8.26
C ASP A 378 14.89 -15.82 -7.28
N GLU A 379 16.21 -15.86 -7.10
CA GLU A 379 16.89 -16.80 -6.22
C GLU A 379 18.17 -16.17 -5.64
N PHE A 380 18.51 -16.54 -4.41
CA PHE A 380 19.73 -16.11 -3.73
C PHE A 380 20.69 -17.28 -3.50
N ILE A 381 21.95 -17.07 -3.85
CA ILE A 381 23.04 -18.01 -3.63
C ILE A 381 23.95 -17.39 -2.57
N ASP A 382 23.64 -17.68 -1.30
CA ASP A 382 24.29 -17.05 -0.14
C ASP A 382 25.74 -17.53 0.09
N ALA A 383 26.07 -18.73 -0.38
CA ALA A 383 27.42 -19.30 -0.36
C ALA A 383 27.88 -19.63 -1.80
N PRO A 384 28.15 -18.60 -2.64
CA PRO A 384 28.51 -18.83 -4.03
C PRO A 384 29.88 -19.49 -4.16
N LYS A 385 30.05 -20.28 -5.23
CA LYS A 385 31.36 -20.77 -5.70
C LYS A 385 32.21 -19.61 -6.27
N ALA A 386 33.30 -19.91 -6.95
CA ALA A 386 34.10 -18.90 -7.65
C ALA A 386 33.26 -18.06 -8.63
N LEU A 387 33.53 -16.76 -8.75
CA LEU A 387 32.74 -15.86 -9.62
C LEU A 387 32.76 -16.25 -11.10
N SER A 388 33.80 -16.96 -11.55
CA SER A 388 33.91 -17.56 -12.88
C SER A 388 32.82 -18.58 -13.18
N GLU A 389 32.35 -19.32 -12.15
CA GLU A 389 31.24 -20.27 -12.27
C GLU A 389 29.93 -19.59 -12.65
N TYR A 390 29.82 -18.27 -12.44
CA TYR A 390 28.65 -17.46 -12.75
C TYR A 390 28.90 -16.47 -13.89
N GLY A 391 30.12 -16.44 -14.45
CA GLY A 391 30.53 -15.44 -15.43
C GLY A 391 30.54 -14.01 -14.87
N LEU A 392 30.73 -13.85 -13.55
CA LEU A 392 30.76 -12.54 -12.89
C LEU A 392 32.17 -11.96 -12.77
N ASP A 393 33.20 -12.77 -13.01
CA ASP A 393 34.59 -12.34 -13.19
C ASP A 393 34.80 -11.62 -14.53
N LYS A 394 34.07 -12.06 -15.57
CA LYS A 394 33.98 -11.44 -16.90
C LYS A 394 32.50 -11.18 -17.24
N PRO A 395 31.88 -10.17 -16.60
CA PRO A 395 30.45 -9.95 -16.72
C PRO A 395 30.05 -9.59 -18.16
N GLN A 396 28.89 -10.08 -18.58
CA GLN A 396 28.27 -9.70 -19.85
C GLN A 396 27.91 -8.21 -19.86
N VAL A 397 27.50 -7.67 -18.71
CA VAL A 397 27.22 -6.25 -18.52
C VAL A 397 27.67 -5.81 -17.12
N LYS A 398 28.33 -4.66 -17.03
CA LYS A 398 28.58 -3.93 -15.79
C LYS A 398 27.99 -2.52 -15.89
N VAL A 399 27.16 -2.19 -14.91
CA VAL A 399 26.55 -0.86 -14.75
C VAL A 399 27.11 -0.19 -13.51
N GLU A 400 27.47 1.09 -13.62
CA GLU A 400 27.82 1.93 -12.47
C GLU A 400 26.88 3.14 -12.41
N LEU A 401 26.15 3.29 -11.31
CA LEU A 401 25.27 4.43 -11.04
C LEU A 401 25.90 5.32 -9.97
N TYR A 402 26.05 6.60 -10.28
CA TYR A 402 26.56 7.61 -9.36
C TYR A 402 25.39 8.47 -8.90
N GLU A 403 25.05 8.32 -7.62
CA GLU A 403 23.96 9.03 -6.94
C GLU A 403 24.50 10.29 -6.24
N GLU A 404 23.71 11.36 -6.22
CA GLU A 404 24.03 12.61 -5.54
C GLU A 404 24.50 12.36 -4.09
N LYS A 405 25.57 13.04 -3.65
CA LYS A 405 26.17 12.94 -2.30
C LYS A 405 26.74 11.56 -1.93
N ARG A 406 26.65 10.54 -2.80
CA ARG A 406 27.19 9.20 -2.55
C ARG A 406 28.64 9.10 -3.01
N LYS A 407 29.55 8.74 -2.10
CA LYS A 407 31.01 8.65 -2.41
C LYS A 407 31.36 7.53 -3.39
N LYS A 408 30.72 6.36 -3.27
CA LYS A 408 30.98 5.18 -4.11
C LYS A 408 29.78 4.91 -5.02
N PRO A 409 30.01 4.56 -6.30
CA PRO A 409 28.90 4.19 -7.19
C PRO A 409 28.22 2.91 -6.71
N LEU A 410 26.95 2.79 -7.05
CA LEU A 410 26.23 1.52 -7.05
C LEU A 410 26.68 0.74 -8.28
N ILE A 411 26.98 -0.55 -8.11
CA ILE A 411 27.47 -1.38 -9.19
C ILE A 411 26.54 -2.57 -9.35
N LEU A 412 26.07 -2.83 -10.57
CA LEU A 412 25.39 -4.06 -10.96
C LEU A 412 26.26 -4.78 -11.99
N THR A 413 26.55 -6.05 -11.74
CA THR A 413 27.21 -6.94 -12.71
C THR A 413 26.27 -8.08 -13.07
N VAL A 414 26.10 -8.31 -14.36
CA VAL A 414 25.30 -9.41 -14.91
C VAL A 414 26.23 -10.38 -15.62
N GLY A 415 26.19 -11.65 -15.22
CA GLY A 415 27.06 -12.73 -15.65
C GLY A 415 26.43 -13.60 -16.73
N LYS A 416 26.77 -14.89 -16.73
CA LYS A 416 26.28 -15.86 -17.72
C LYS A 416 24.83 -16.30 -17.44
N MET A 417 24.25 -16.94 -18.45
CA MET A 417 22.92 -17.54 -18.37
C MET A 417 22.86 -18.62 -17.27
N ALA A 418 21.83 -18.56 -16.44
CA ALA A 418 21.57 -19.52 -15.38
C ALA A 418 20.54 -20.57 -15.81
N THR A 419 19.47 -20.13 -16.48
CA THR A 419 18.46 -20.95 -17.17
C THR A 419 18.06 -20.24 -18.47
N GLU A 420 17.18 -20.82 -19.28
CA GLU A 420 16.69 -20.19 -20.53
C GLU A 420 16.18 -18.75 -20.33
N ASP A 421 15.52 -18.49 -19.20
CA ASP A 421 14.86 -17.23 -18.84
C ASP A 421 15.58 -16.41 -17.77
N SER A 422 16.76 -16.85 -17.29
CA SER A 422 17.45 -16.18 -16.20
C SER A 422 18.96 -16.09 -16.35
N VAL A 423 19.56 -15.13 -15.66
CA VAL A 423 21.00 -14.85 -15.64
C VAL A 423 21.48 -14.68 -14.20
N TYR A 424 22.77 -14.90 -13.98
CA TYR A 424 23.38 -14.57 -12.70
C TYR A 424 23.68 -13.07 -12.61
N ALA A 425 23.46 -12.48 -11.44
CA ALA A 425 23.76 -11.08 -11.18
C ALA A 425 24.31 -10.86 -9.77
N LYS A 426 25.03 -9.75 -9.58
CA LYS A 426 25.63 -9.37 -8.30
C LYS A 426 25.66 -7.86 -8.14
N ALA A 427 25.35 -7.38 -6.94
CA ALA A 427 25.37 -5.97 -6.57
C ALA A 427 26.66 -5.61 -5.81
N GLY A 428 27.49 -4.77 -6.39
CA GLY A 428 28.74 -4.27 -5.78
C GLY A 428 29.57 -5.37 -5.12
N ASP A 429 29.99 -5.12 -3.87
CA ASP A 429 30.78 -6.05 -3.07
C ASP A 429 29.92 -7.02 -2.24
N ALA A 430 28.62 -7.14 -2.52
CA ALA A 430 27.76 -8.10 -1.83
C ALA A 430 28.34 -9.51 -1.93
N LYS A 431 28.23 -10.31 -0.85
CA LYS A 431 28.72 -11.69 -0.83
C LYS A 431 27.78 -12.69 -1.51
N VAL A 432 26.57 -12.25 -1.84
CA VAL A 432 25.51 -13.07 -2.42
C VAL A 432 25.52 -12.91 -3.94
N VAL A 433 25.35 -14.03 -4.66
CA VAL A 433 25.01 -14.03 -6.09
C VAL A 433 23.52 -14.27 -6.22
N CYS A 434 22.86 -13.55 -7.12
CA CYS A 434 21.43 -13.70 -7.36
C CYS A 434 21.19 -14.31 -8.75
N ARG A 435 20.09 -15.03 -8.90
CA ARG A 435 19.47 -15.30 -10.20
C ARG A 435 18.41 -14.23 -10.45
N VAL A 436 18.38 -13.66 -11.66
CA VAL A 436 17.43 -12.62 -12.05
C VAL A 436 16.90 -12.87 -13.46
N ARG A 437 15.78 -12.23 -13.81
CA ARG A 437 15.19 -12.28 -15.16
C ARG A 437 16.23 -11.96 -16.24
N LYS A 438 16.29 -12.77 -17.30
CA LYS A 438 17.22 -12.58 -18.44
C LYS A 438 16.97 -11.30 -19.22
N GLY A 439 15.72 -10.83 -19.29
CA GLY A 439 15.35 -9.59 -20.00
C GLY A 439 16.11 -8.34 -19.53
N ILE A 440 16.73 -8.37 -18.35
CA ILE A 440 17.64 -7.31 -17.90
C ILE A 440 18.81 -7.08 -18.88
N LEU A 441 19.26 -8.11 -19.61
CA LEU A 441 20.31 -7.95 -20.61
C LEU A 441 19.87 -7.03 -21.75
N ASP A 442 18.63 -7.17 -22.23
CA ASP A 442 18.08 -6.33 -23.31
C ASP A 442 17.81 -4.90 -22.81
N ASP A 443 17.43 -4.76 -21.54
CA ASP A 443 17.28 -3.48 -20.88
C ASP A 443 18.62 -2.75 -20.74
N LEU A 444 19.72 -3.47 -20.46
CA LEU A 444 21.02 -2.86 -20.18
C LEU A 444 21.96 -2.74 -21.40
N LYS A 445 21.89 -3.64 -22.39
CA LYS A 445 22.77 -3.65 -23.57
C LYS A 445 22.40 -2.59 -24.61
N LYS A 446 21.95 -1.41 -24.18
CA LYS A 446 21.56 -0.28 -25.05
C LYS A 446 22.76 0.30 -25.77
N ASP A 447 22.68 0.40 -27.09
CA ASP A 447 23.72 1.03 -27.89
C ASP A 447 23.60 2.57 -27.89
N VAL A 448 24.52 3.22 -28.63
CA VAL A 448 24.56 4.68 -28.73
C VAL A 448 23.27 5.24 -29.35
N ASN A 449 22.66 4.52 -30.30
CA ASN A 449 21.51 4.99 -31.04
C ASN A 449 20.20 4.73 -30.29
N ASP A 450 20.12 3.66 -29.48
CA ASP A 450 19.00 3.38 -28.57
C ASP A 450 18.77 4.51 -27.57
N LEU A 451 19.87 5.16 -27.16
CA LEU A 451 19.90 6.25 -26.18
C LEU A 451 19.99 7.63 -26.84
N ARG A 452 20.02 7.72 -28.17
CA ARG A 452 20.15 9.00 -28.90
C ARG A 452 18.86 9.80 -28.78
N ASN A 453 18.99 11.08 -28.42
CA ASN A 453 17.86 11.99 -28.48
C ASN A 453 17.48 12.26 -29.95
N LEU A 454 16.27 11.84 -30.33
CA LEU A 454 15.75 11.98 -31.69
C LEU A 454 14.91 13.24 -31.92
N ASN A 455 14.80 14.14 -30.93
CA ASN A 455 14.21 15.46 -31.13
C ASN A 455 15.24 16.34 -31.85
N ILE A 456 15.07 16.49 -33.15
CA ILE A 456 16.05 17.13 -34.04
C ILE A 456 15.75 18.61 -34.30
N VAL A 457 14.54 19.08 -33.98
CA VAL A 457 14.17 20.50 -33.97
C VAL A 457 13.79 20.87 -32.55
N ARG A 458 14.26 22.01 -32.05
CA ARG A 458 14.07 22.42 -30.66
C ARG A 458 13.82 23.91 -30.54
N PHE A 459 12.59 24.31 -30.33
CA PHE A 459 12.21 25.68 -29.98
C PHE A 459 10.87 25.62 -29.25
N LYS A 460 10.54 26.64 -28.46
CA LYS A 460 9.19 26.83 -27.96
C LYS A 460 8.40 27.54 -29.05
N ARG A 461 7.21 27.07 -29.41
CA ARG A 461 6.36 27.74 -30.42
C ARG A 461 6.08 29.21 -30.11
N ASP A 462 6.02 29.58 -28.84
CA ASP A 462 5.84 30.96 -28.39
C ASP A 462 7.06 31.86 -28.59
N ASP A 463 8.21 31.29 -28.92
CA ASP A 463 9.41 32.04 -29.27
C ASP A 463 9.58 32.17 -30.80
N ALA A 464 8.73 31.53 -31.62
CA ALA A 464 8.79 31.68 -33.06
C ALA A 464 8.35 33.10 -33.49
N GLU A 465 9.19 33.77 -34.28
CA GLU A 465 8.94 35.12 -34.81
C GLU A 465 8.58 35.10 -36.30
N GLU A 466 9.18 34.19 -37.06
CA GLU A 466 9.00 34.05 -38.49
C GLU A 466 9.16 32.59 -38.92
N ILE A 467 8.32 32.14 -39.86
CA ILE A 467 8.43 30.82 -40.49
C ILE A 467 8.46 31.01 -41.99
N THR A 468 9.47 30.44 -42.63
CA THR A 468 9.54 30.29 -44.09
C THR A 468 9.46 28.81 -44.44
N ILE A 469 8.51 28.43 -45.30
CA ILE A 469 8.43 27.07 -45.84
C ILE A 469 8.58 27.14 -47.36
N GLU A 470 9.59 26.46 -47.87
CA GLU A 470 9.84 26.28 -49.30
C GLU A 470 9.61 24.81 -49.65
N TRP A 471 8.82 24.52 -50.68
CA TRP A 471 8.53 23.14 -51.06
C TRP A 471 8.42 22.96 -52.57
N ARG A 472 8.83 21.78 -53.04
CA ARG A 472 8.77 21.40 -54.45
C ARG A 472 7.42 20.75 -54.78
N THR A 473 6.74 21.24 -55.82
CA THR A 473 5.47 20.66 -56.28
C THR A 473 5.67 19.35 -57.03
N LYS A 474 4.75 18.40 -56.85
CA LYS A 474 4.65 17.17 -57.67
C LYS A 474 4.15 17.53 -59.09
N GLY A 475 4.61 16.85 -60.14
CA GLY A 475 4.12 17.01 -61.53
C GLY A 475 5.21 17.09 -62.62
N LYS A 476 4.81 17.08 -63.90
CA LYS A 476 5.71 17.06 -65.09
C LYS A 476 6.69 18.25 -65.17
N LYS A 477 6.35 19.39 -64.57
CA LYS A 477 7.21 20.58 -64.44
C LYS A 477 7.23 21.05 -62.98
N PRO A 478 8.07 20.45 -62.11
CA PRO A 478 8.09 20.77 -60.69
C PRO A 478 8.59 22.20 -60.47
N ARG A 479 7.87 22.98 -59.66
CA ARG A 479 8.25 24.34 -59.26
C ARG A 479 8.45 24.41 -57.75
N THR A 480 9.31 25.31 -57.31
CA THR A 480 9.45 25.62 -55.88
C THR A 480 8.43 26.69 -55.51
N LYS A 481 7.57 26.37 -54.54
CA LYS A 481 6.69 27.35 -53.90
C LYS A 481 7.29 27.78 -52.58
N LYS A 482 6.96 28.99 -52.15
CA LYS A 482 7.43 29.60 -50.91
C LYS A 482 6.28 30.29 -50.21
N VAL A 483 6.22 30.14 -48.89
CA VAL A 483 5.40 30.96 -48.01
C VAL A 483 6.29 31.51 -46.90
N ARG A 484 6.19 32.81 -46.64
CA ARG A 484 6.88 33.48 -45.54
C ARG A 484 5.86 34.13 -44.63
N ILE A 485 5.95 33.83 -43.35
CA ILE A 485 4.89 34.12 -42.37
C ILE A 485 5.56 34.76 -41.16
N VAL A 486 5.09 35.94 -40.76
CA VAL A 486 5.67 36.73 -39.66
C VAL A 486 4.64 36.89 -38.57
N ARG A 487 5.06 36.71 -37.31
CA ARG A 487 4.20 36.91 -36.14
C ARG A 487 3.89 38.39 -35.95
N ARG A 488 2.65 38.70 -35.59
CA ARG A 488 2.13 40.05 -35.34
C ARG A 488 1.37 40.07 -34.02
N GLY A 489 2.06 40.39 -32.93
CA GLY A 489 1.49 40.30 -31.58
C GLY A 489 1.52 38.86 -31.03
N LYS A 490 0.70 38.57 -30.02
CA LYS A 490 0.76 37.30 -29.29
C LYS A 490 0.26 36.11 -30.13
N ASP A 491 -0.90 36.25 -30.78
CA ASP A 491 -1.61 35.11 -31.39
C ASP A 491 -1.97 35.32 -32.87
N ALA A 492 -1.49 36.38 -33.51
CA ALA A 492 -1.74 36.64 -34.92
C ALA A 492 -0.49 36.46 -35.77
N TRP A 493 -0.69 35.90 -36.98
CA TRP A 493 0.34 35.62 -37.96
C TRP A 493 -0.08 36.19 -39.30
N ARG A 494 0.87 36.73 -40.06
CA ARG A 494 0.62 37.31 -41.37
C ARG A 494 1.52 36.69 -42.41
N VAL A 495 0.93 36.17 -43.48
CA VAL A 495 1.67 35.79 -44.69
C VAL A 495 2.17 37.08 -45.32
N VAL A 496 3.48 37.18 -45.54
CA VAL A 496 4.14 38.32 -46.21
C VAL A 496 4.56 37.99 -47.64
N GLU A 497 4.78 36.70 -47.95
CA GLU A 497 5.01 36.18 -49.30
C GLU A 497 4.19 34.90 -49.52
N PRO A 498 3.65 34.66 -50.73
CA PRO A 498 3.84 35.45 -51.95
C PRO A 498 2.94 36.70 -52.02
N LYS A 499 1.85 36.74 -51.25
CA LYS A 499 0.92 37.87 -51.18
C LYS A 499 0.53 38.14 -49.73
N ARG A 500 0.52 39.42 -49.35
CA ARG A 500 0.18 39.83 -47.97
C ARG A 500 -1.27 39.50 -47.63
N LYS A 501 -1.48 38.70 -46.58
CA LYS A 501 -2.79 38.41 -45.98
C LYS A 501 -2.62 37.80 -44.59
N ASP A 502 -3.67 37.85 -43.78
CA ASP A 502 -3.65 37.20 -42.47
C ASP A 502 -3.59 35.67 -42.64
N ALA A 503 -2.75 35.02 -41.83
CA ALA A 503 -2.61 33.58 -41.85
C ALA A 503 -3.74 32.94 -41.04
N LYS A 504 -4.33 31.86 -41.57
CA LYS A 504 -5.34 31.08 -40.85
C LYS A 504 -4.74 30.55 -39.54
N LYS A 505 -5.40 30.87 -38.42
CA LYS A 505 -4.93 30.52 -37.07
C LYS A 505 -4.65 29.02 -36.91
N ASN A 506 -5.64 28.17 -37.20
CA ASN A 506 -5.50 26.71 -37.06
C ASN A 506 -4.38 26.15 -37.96
N THR A 507 -4.25 26.63 -39.19
CA THR A 507 -3.17 26.21 -40.09
C THR A 507 -1.79 26.57 -39.54
N MET A 508 -1.65 27.75 -38.92
CA MET A 508 -0.41 28.15 -38.26
C MET A 508 -0.09 27.35 -37.00
N GLU A 509 -1.09 27.09 -36.17
CA GLU A 509 -0.94 26.23 -34.99
C GLU A 509 -0.48 24.83 -35.38
N ASN A 510 -1.06 24.26 -36.45
CA ASN A 510 -0.64 22.95 -36.99
C ASN A 510 0.82 22.96 -37.48
N ILE A 511 1.25 24.01 -38.20
CA ILE A 511 2.65 24.13 -38.66
C ILE A 511 3.61 24.24 -37.47
N LEU A 512 3.30 25.11 -36.50
CA LEU A 512 4.12 25.32 -35.32
C LEU A 512 4.23 24.03 -34.50
N TRP A 513 3.12 23.33 -34.28
CA TRP A 513 3.09 22.07 -33.55
C TRP A 513 3.90 20.99 -34.27
N GLU A 514 3.72 20.82 -35.58
CA GLU A 514 4.47 19.83 -36.37
C GLU A 514 5.97 20.10 -36.33
N LEU A 515 6.40 21.37 -36.42
CA LEU A 515 7.82 21.75 -36.37
C LEU A 515 8.42 21.68 -34.94
N GLU A 516 7.64 21.99 -33.91
CA GLU A 516 8.05 21.89 -32.50
C GLU A 516 8.23 20.42 -32.08
N GLN A 517 7.40 19.51 -32.62
CA GLN A 517 7.34 18.09 -32.25
C GLN A 517 8.15 17.17 -33.18
N VAL A 518 9.13 17.70 -33.94
CA VAL A 518 9.92 16.86 -34.86
C VAL A 518 10.87 15.94 -34.09
N ARG A 519 10.34 14.77 -33.76
CA ARG A 519 11.09 13.58 -33.34
C ARG A 519 11.28 12.67 -34.54
N ALA A 520 12.53 12.39 -34.90
CA ALA A 520 12.84 11.39 -35.91
C ALA A 520 12.54 9.98 -35.39
N ASP A 521 12.30 9.05 -36.31
CA ASP A 521 12.05 7.65 -35.98
C ASP A 521 13.38 6.88 -35.90
N LYS A 522 14.38 7.29 -36.68
CA LYS A 522 15.68 6.64 -36.74
C LYS A 522 16.81 7.61 -37.09
N TRP A 523 18.00 7.37 -36.53
CA TRP A 523 19.25 7.97 -36.99
C TRP A 523 19.91 7.10 -38.06
N VAL A 524 20.42 7.72 -39.13
CA VAL A 524 20.97 7.02 -40.30
C VAL A 524 22.49 7.12 -40.34
N THR A 525 23.04 8.33 -40.31
CA THR A 525 24.49 8.57 -40.36
C THR A 525 24.83 9.96 -39.82
N ALA A 526 26.09 10.19 -39.42
CA ALA A 526 26.56 11.50 -38.95
C ALA A 526 26.73 12.49 -40.12
N LYS A 527 27.27 12.02 -41.25
CA LYS A 527 27.52 12.84 -42.43
C LYS A 527 27.44 12.00 -43.71
N ALA A 528 26.95 12.61 -44.78
CA ALA A 528 26.92 12.02 -46.12
C ALA A 528 26.78 13.12 -47.20
N PRO A 529 27.08 12.82 -48.47
CA PRO A 529 26.83 13.72 -49.59
C PRO A 529 25.34 14.07 -49.70
N ASP A 530 25.05 15.33 -50.00
CA ASP A 530 23.69 15.87 -50.05
C ASP A 530 22.84 15.15 -51.13
N GLU A 531 23.45 14.76 -52.25
CA GLU A 531 22.77 14.06 -53.34
C GLU A 531 22.26 12.67 -52.90
N LYS A 532 22.99 12.00 -52.00
CA LYS A 532 22.62 10.66 -51.52
C LYS A 532 21.26 10.66 -50.85
N TYR A 533 20.94 11.73 -50.12
CA TYR A 533 19.69 11.85 -49.36
C TYR A 533 18.76 12.94 -49.92
N GLY A 534 19.10 13.54 -51.06
CA GLY A 534 18.29 14.54 -51.73
C GLY A 534 18.24 15.90 -51.02
N PHE A 535 19.29 16.25 -50.27
CA PHE A 535 19.39 17.55 -49.60
C PHE A 535 19.89 18.66 -50.53
N ASP A 536 20.49 18.32 -51.68
CA ASP A 536 20.87 19.23 -52.76
C ASP A 536 19.62 19.80 -53.47
N LYS A 537 18.57 18.97 -53.57
CA LYS A 537 17.27 19.30 -54.16
C LYS A 537 16.15 18.90 -53.18
N PRO A 538 16.04 19.58 -52.03
CA PRO A 538 15.14 19.18 -50.97
C PRO A 538 13.68 19.21 -51.42
N GLN A 539 12.90 18.25 -50.94
CA GLN A 539 11.46 18.22 -51.17
C GLN A 539 10.75 19.33 -50.39
N LEU A 540 11.28 19.71 -49.21
CA LEU A 540 10.83 20.82 -48.38
C LEU A 540 11.96 21.36 -47.51
N LYS A 541 11.98 22.69 -47.30
CA LYS A 541 12.83 23.37 -46.33
C LYS A 541 11.96 24.27 -45.46
N ALA A 542 11.95 24.02 -44.16
CA ALA A 542 11.29 24.85 -43.16
C ALA A 542 12.32 25.60 -42.34
N ILE A 543 12.17 26.92 -42.25
CA ILE A 543 13.11 27.83 -41.61
C ILE A 543 12.32 28.59 -40.55
N VAL A 544 12.66 28.41 -39.27
CA VAL A 544 12.01 29.05 -38.13
C VAL A 544 12.99 30.04 -37.51
N LYS A 545 12.62 31.33 -37.49
CA LYS A 545 13.34 32.35 -36.71
C LYS A 545 12.77 32.35 -35.29
N VAL A 546 13.64 32.13 -34.31
CA VAL A 546 13.30 31.98 -32.90
C VAL A 546 13.92 33.14 -32.12
N LYS A 547 13.10 33.81 -31.32
CA LYS A 547 13.48 34.92 -30.43
C LYS A 547 14.64 34.49 -29.54
N GLY A 548 15.72 35.26 -29.55
CA GLY A 548 16.91 35.03 -28.71
C GLY A 548 17.78 33.81 -29.09
N LYS A 549 17.38 32.99 -30.08
CA LYS A 549 18.10 31.77 -30.47
C LYS A 549 18.61 31.77 -31.93
N GLY A 550 18.03 32.60 -32.79
CA GLY A 550 18.41 32.68 -34.20
C GLY A 550 17.53 31.78 -35.08
N THR A 551 18.09 31.21 -36.15
CA THR A 551 17.32 30.48 -37.16
C THR A 551 17.55 28.98 -37.10
N ILE A 552 16.47 28.22 -37.04
CA ILE A 552 16.48 26.75 -37.13
C ILE A 552 15.99 26.34 -38.51
N THR A 553 16.74 25.48 -39.19
CA THR A 553 16.38 24.96 -40.51
C THR A 553 16.16 23.45 -40.45
N LEU A 554 14.96 23.00 -40.79
CA LEU A 554 14.63 21.61 -41.09
C LEU A 554 14.60 21.42 -42.61
N THR A 555 15.42 20.50 -43.10
CA THR A 555 15.47 20.12 -44.52
C THR A 555 14.94 18.70 -44.66
N ILE A 556 13.95 18.53 -45.54
CA ILE A 556 13.37 17.24 -45.91
C ILE A 556 13.88 16.87 -47.29
N GLY A 557 14.67 15.79 -47.35
CA GLY A 557 15.30 15.26 -48.55
C GLY A 557 14.36 14.36 -49.35
N LYS A 558 14.93 13.37 -50.04
CA LYS A 558 14.16 12.38 -50.80
C LYS A 558 13.50 11.35 -49.88
N SER A 559 12.54 10.61 -50.42
CA SER A 559 11.97 9.45 -49.74
C SER A 559 12.95 8.27 -49.72
N ASP A 560 12.78 7.36 -48.78
CA ASP A 560 13.47 6.07 -48.78
C ASP A 560 12.99 5.19 -49.95
N GLU A 561 13.58 4.01 -50.12
CA GLU A 561 13.30 3.11 -51.26
C GLU A 561 11.86 2.63 -51.29
N LYS A 562 11.21 2.51 -50.12
CA LYS A 562 9.80 2.11 -50.00
C LYS A 562 8.83 3.27 -50.20
N GLY A 563 9.31 4.50 -50.10
CA GLY A 563 8.49 5.70 -50.19
C GLY A 563 7.69 6.02 -48.92
N GLU A 564 7.87 5.26 -47.84
CA GLU A 564 7.12 5.40 -46.58
C GLU A 564 7.76 6.44 -45.65
N ASN A 565 9.05 6.71 -45.83
CA ASN A 565 9.81 7.63 -45.00
C ASN A 565 10.57 8.65 -45.83
N VAL A 566 10.95 9.76 -45.19
CA VAL A 566 11.77 10.82 -45.77
C VAL A 566 13.02 11.06 -44.92
N TYR A 567 14.11 11.41 -45.60
CA TYR A 567 15.35 11.80 -44.92
C TYR A 567 15.24 13.23 -44.38
N LEU A 568 15.63 13.44 -43.13
CA LEU A 568 15.61 14.72 -42.43
C LEU A 568 17.04 15.17 -42.07
N ARG A 569 17.28 16.47 -42.17
CA ARG A 569 18.47 17.16 -41.65
C ARG A 569 18.05 18.44 -40.94
N SER A 570 18.58 18.68 -39.74
CA SER A 570 18.32 19.89 -38.96
C SER A 570 19.61 20.69 -38.77
N SER A 571 19.51 22.01 -38.66
CA SER A 571 20.65 22.86 -38.27
C SER A 571 21.00 22.76 -36.77
N GLU A 572 20.11 22.20 -35.95
CA GLU A 572 20.26 22.12 -34.49
C GLU A 572 21.09 20.90 -34.03
N VAL A 573 21.14 19.86 -34.86
CA VAL A 573 21.81 18.59 -34.53
C VAL A 573 22.49 18.02 -35.77
N GLU A 574 23.69 17.49 -35.58
CA GLU A 574 24.43 16.85 -36.66
C GLU A 574 23.88 15.44 -36.94
N GLY A 575 23.57 15.17 -38.22
CA GLY A 575 23.17 13.85 -38.68
C GLY A 575 22.11 13.86 -39.77
N VAL A 576 21.93 12.69 -40.34
CA VAL A 576 20.81 12.34 -41.23
C VAL A 576 19.87 11.43 -40.47
N TYR A 577 18.59 11.75 -40.54
CA TYR A 577 17.54 11.07 -39.79
C TYR A 577 16.46 10.58 -40.75
N LEU A 578 15.65 9.65 -40.29
CA LEU A 578 14.51 9.10 -41.01
C LEU A 578 13.24 9.38 -40.21
N LYS A 579 12.17 9.77 -40.90
CA LYS A 579 10.83 9.93 -40.33
C LYS A 579 9.78 9.57 -41.37
N SER A 580 8.62 9.07 -40.93
CA SER A 580 7.46 8.90 -41.81
C SER A 580 7.22 10.13 -42.70
N ASP A 581 6.92 9.89 -43.98
CA ASP A 581 6.67 10.93 -44.99
C ASP A 581 5.47 11.84 -44.68
N TYR A 582 4.63 11.45 -43.72
CA TYR A 582 3.50 12.24 -43.23
C TYR A 582 3.86 13.68 -42.86
N ILE A 583 5.04 13.90 -42.25
CA ILE A 583 5.54 15.24 -41.93
C ILE A 583 5.67 16.13 -43.17
N LEU A 584 6.17 15.56 -44.28
CA LEU A 584 6.36 16.27 -45.53
C LEU A 584 5.01 16.68 -46.12
N ASP A 585 4.07 15.74 -46.16
CA ASP A 585 2.75 15.97 -46.75
C ASP A 585 1.92 16.94 -45.91
N ASN A 586 1.96 16.84 -44.58
CA ASN A 586 1.33 17.80 -43.66
C ASN A 586 1.86 19.21 -43.84
N LEU A 587 3.19 19.39 -43.81
CA LEU A 587 3.80 20.71 -43.97
C LEU A 587 3.50 21.31 -45.35
N LYS A 588 3.55 20.49 -46.42
CA LYS A 588 3.16 20.93 -47.77
C LYS A 588 1.70 21.35 -47.85
N ARG A 589 0.78 20.56 -47.27
CA ARG A 589 -0.66 20.84 -47.26
C ARG A 589 -0.96 22.15 -46.54
N ASN A 590 -0.44 22.31 -45.32
CA ASN A 590 -0.66 23.51 -44.52
C ASN A 590 -0.03 24.75 -45.16
N ALA A 591 1.21 24.65 -45.68
CA ALA A 591 1.86 25.75 -46.39
C ALA A 591 1.11 26.15 -47.67
N ALA A 592 0.58 25.17 -48.42
CA ALA A 592 -0.24 25.43 -49.61
C ALA A 592 -1.58 26.10 -49.24
N GLU A 593 -2.19 25.74 -48.12
CA GLU A 593 -3.42 26.38 -47.66
C GLU A 593 -3.21 27.85 -47.30
N LEU A 594 -2.06 28.20 -46.72
CA LEU A 594 -1.73 29.59 -46.38
C LEU A 594 -1.56 30.50 -47.60
N ILE A 595 -1.34 29.96 -48.80
CA ILE A 595 -1.19 30.75 -50.03
C ILE A 595 -2.41 30.70 -50.95
N LYS A 596 -3.41 29.86 -50.65
CA LYS A 596 -4.76 29.92 -51.24
C LYS A 596 -5.51 31.08 -50.62
#